data_AF-E1QPP7-F1
#
_entry.id   AF-E1QPP7-F1
#
_cell.length_a   1.000
_cell.length_b   1.000
_cell.length_c   1.000
_cell.angle_alpha   90.00
_cell.angle_beta   90.00
_cell.angle_gamma   90.00
#
_symmetry.space_group_name_H-M   'P 1'
#
loop_
_entity.id
_entity.type
_entity.pdbx_description
1 polymer ?
#
loop_
_entity_poly.entity_id
_entity_poly.type
_entity_poly.pdbx_seq_one_letter_code
_entity_poly.pdbx_strand_id
1 'polypeptide(L)'
;MSSSNEVLNEIVNVVAEEVYKYLMRKLPEKLLEDIVINVGFTDMNNYTLEISIDVMTNPLLKGLDDIINDAVEFGFKIADYLMDKFRRGELVGLSTGEIERIAEEYTKSLRNDT
;
A
#
# COMPACT_ATOMS: atom_id res chain seq x y z
N MET A 1 14.61 12.41 -14.73
CA MET A 1 15.34 11.68 -13.68
C MET A 1 14.65 12.01 -12.37
N SER A 2 14.01 11.02 -11.75
CA SER A 2 13.23 11.25 -10.53
C SER A 2 14.15 11.47 -9.34
N SER A 3 13.90 12.50 -8.55
CA SER A 3 14.64 12.71 -7.29
C SER A 3 14.29 11.62 -6.27
N SER A 4 15.13 11.40 -5.26
CA SER A 4 14.84 10.42 -4.19
C SER A 4 13.50 10.69 -3.50
N ASN A 5 13.13 11.96 -3.33
CA ASN A 5 11.84 12.34 -2.74
C ASN A 5 10.66 12.01 -3.66
N GLU A 6 10.81 12.14 -4.97
CA GLU A 6 9.78 11.74 -5.94
C GLU A 6 9.56 10.23 -5.89
N VAL A 7 10.65 9.44 -5.83
CA VAL A 7 10.55 7.98 -5.70
C VAL A 7 9.87 7.59 -4.39
N LEU A 8 10.22 8.22 -3.27
CA LEU A 8 9.58 7.96 -1.98
C LEU A 8 8.09 8.32 -1.98
N ASN A 9 7.71 9.43 -2.61
CA ASN A 9 6.30 9.80 -2.78
C ASN A 9 5.55 8.81 -3.68
N GLU A 10 6.19 8.33 -4.75
CA GLU A 10 5.60 7.32 -5.63
C GLU A 10 5.40 5.99 -4.89
N ILE A 11 6.36 5.55 -4.06
CA ILE A 11 6.22 4.37 -3.19
C ILE A 11 5.00 4.53 -2.27
N VAL A 12 4.87 5.67 -1.59
CA VAL A 12 3.74 5.95 -0.70
C VAL A 12 2.40 5.84 -1.44
N ASN A 13 2.29 6.46 -2.61
CA ASN A 13 1.07 6.42 -3.43
C ASN A 13 0.74 4.99 -3.89
N VAL A 14 1.74 4.25 -4.36
CA VAL A 14 1.56 2.87 -4.82
C VAL A 14 1.14 1.94 -3.67
N VAL A 15 1.72 2.10 -2.49
CA VAL A 15 1.30 1.33 -1.30
C VAL A 15 -0.15 1.65 -0.95
N ALA A 16 -0.54 2.92 -0.92
CA ALA A 16 -1.93 3.31 -0.65
C ALA A 16 -2.91 2.72 -1.68
N GLU A 17 -2.54 2.75 -2.96
CA GLU A 17 -3.36 2.21 -4.05
C GLU A 17 -3.52 0.68 -3.96
N GLU A 18 -2.44 -0.05 -3.67
CA GLU A 18 -2.52 -1.51 -3.54
C GLU A 18 -3.33 -1.93 -2.30
N VAL A 19 -3.20 -1.20 -1.18
CA VAL A 19 -4.06 -1.39 0.01
C VAL A 19 -5.52 -1.12 -0.33
N TYR A 20 -5.82 -0.05 -1.07
CA TYR A 20 -7.17 0.23 -1.55
C TYR A 20 -7.71 -0.92 -2.42
N LYS A 21 -6.94 -1.37 -3.41
CA LYS A 21 -7.29 -2.50 -4.28
C LYS A 21 -7.52 -3.78 -3.48
N TYR A 22 -6.78 -4.00 -2.39
CA TYR A 22 -6.99 -5.14 -1.49
C TYR A 22 -8.32 -5.01 -0.75
N LEU A 23 -8.58 -3.87 -0.12
CA LEU A 23 -9.81 -3.60 0.63
C LEU A 23 -11.06 -3.73 -0.25
N MET A 24 -11.06 -3.16 -1.45
CA MET A 24 -12.20 -3.26 -2.39
C MET A 24 -12.51 -4.68 -2.84
N ARG A 25 -11.59 -5.63 -2.71
CA ARG A 25 -11.84 -7.05 -3.01
C ARG A 25 -12.44 -7.81 -1.83
N LYS A 26 -12.18 -7.35 -0.61
CA LYS A 26 -12.61 -8.00 0.64
C LYS A 26 -13.89 -7.40 1.17
N LEU A 27 -14.05 -6.08 1.02
CA LEU A 27 -15.20 -5.34 1.51
C LEU A 27 -16.33 -5.38 0.48
N PRO A 28 -17.56 -5.74 0.90
CA PRO A 28 -18.72 -5.63 0.03
C PRO A 28 -19.08 -4.16 -0.15
N GLU A 29 -18.90 -3.64 -1.36
CA GLU A 29 -19.12 -2.23 -1.75
C GLU A 29 -20.47 -1.67 -1.25
N LYS A 30 -21.52 -2.49 -1.23
CA LYS A 30 -22.87 -2.09 -0.78
C LYS A 30 -22.97 -1.78 0.72
N LEU A 31 -22.02 -2.23 1.53
CA LEU A 31 -21.96 -2.01 2.97
C LEU A 31 -20.87 -0.99 3.35
N LEU A 32 -20.10 -0.50 2.37
CA LEU A 32 -19.08 0.51 2.58
C LEU A 32 -19.72 1.90 2.53
N GLU A 33 -19.48 2.71 3.56
CA GLU A 33 -19.94 4.09 3.61
C GLU A 33 -18.81 5.06 3.29
N ASP A 34 -17.63 4.83 3.87
CA ASP A 34 -16.43 5.64 3.63
C ASP A 34 -15.16 4.82 3.85
N ILE A 35 -14.08 5.23 3.19
CA ILE A 35 -12.75 4.65 3.33
C ILE A 35 -11.69 5.74 3.18
N VAL A 36 -10.84 5.85 4.19
CA VAL A 36 -9.69 6.76 4.19
C VAL A 36 -8.44 5.94 4.43
N ILE A 37 -7.50 6.02 3.50
CA ILE A 37 -6.20 5.34 3.58
C ILE A 37 -5.14 6.43 3.59
N ASN A 38 -4.38 6.50 4.67
CA ASN A 38 -3.26 7.41 4.81
C ASN A 38 -1.98 6.58 4.83
N VAL A 39 -1.09 6.85 3.88
CA VAL A 39 0.27 6.30 3.87
C VAL A 39 1.22 7.46 3.85
N GLY A 40 2.27 7.42 4.65
CA GLY A 40 3.24 8.50 4.68
C GLY A 40 4.43 8.23 5.56
N PHE A 41 5.51 8.98 5.34
CA PHE A 41 6.68 8.94 6.21
C PHE A 41 6.49 9.85 7.41
N THR A 42 6.55 9.28 8.61
CA THR A 42 6.51 10.02 9.88
C THR A 42 7.89 10.50 10.31
N ASP A 43 8.94 9.82 9.84
CA ASP A 43 10.34 10.23 10.00
C ASP A 43 11.13 9.99 8.71
N MET A 44 11.45 11.06 8.00
CA MET A 44 12.21 11.01 6.74
C MET A 44 13.70 10.69 6.92
N ASN A 45 14.25 10.83 8.13
CA ASN A 45 15.66 10.49 8.38
C ASN A 45 15.86 8.98 8.54
N ASN A 46 14.87 8.32 9.12
CA ASN A 46 14.87 6.87 9.35
C ASN A 46 13.99 6.11 8.35
N TYR A 47 13.37 6.83 7.41
CA TYR A 47 12.37 6.28 6.47
C TYR A 47 11.26 5.50 7.16
N THR A 48 10.80 5.98 8.32
CA THR A 48 9.69 5.36 9.04
C THR A 48 8.40 5.67 8.32
N LEU A 49 7.77 4.64 7.76
CA LEU A 49 6.51 4.72 7.04
C LEU A 49 5.36 4.24 7.93
N GLU A 50 4.27 5.00 7.93
CA GLU A 50 3.02 4.68 8.63
C GLU A 50 1.93 4.40 7.60
N ILE A 51 1.07 3.43 7.92
CA ILE A 51 -0.15 3.09 7.18
C ILE A 51 -1.30 3.17 8.18
N SER A 52 -2.26 4.04 7.91
CA SER A 52 -3.49 4.19 8.69
C SER A 52 -4.70 4.00 7.78
N ILE A 53 -5.67 3.24 8.24
CA ILE A 53 -6.87 2.88 7.48
C ILE A 53 -8.07 3.12 8.39
N ASP A 54 -8.91 4.07 8.00
CA ASP A 54 -10.20 4.34 8.64
C ASP A 54 -11.30 3.89 7.68
N VAL A 55 -12.18 2.99 8.13
CA VAL A 55 -13.28 2.46 7.31
C VAL A 55 -14.59 2.64 8.05
N MET A 56 -15.56 3.28 7.39
CA MET A 56 -16.94 3.37 7.86
C MET A 56 -17.79 2.38 7.08
N THR A 57 -18.50 1.51 7.80
CA THR A 57 -19.34 0.47 7.19
C THR A 57 -20.66 0.34 7.90
N ASN A 58 -21.62 -0.26 7.20
CA ASN A 58 -22.88 -0.64 7.79
C ASN A 58 -22.66 -1.58 8.99
N PRO A 59 -23.35 -1.40 10.13
CA PRO A 59 -23.20 -2.24 11.34
C PRO A 59 -23.44 -3.75 11.13
N LEU A 60 -24.06 -4.14 10.01
CA LEU A 60 -24.27 -5.54 9.65
C LEU A 60 -22.99 -6.23 9.13
N LEU A 61 -21.97 -5.46 8.74
CA LEU A 61 -20.67 -6.01 8.35
C LEU A 61 -19.93 -6.49 9.60
N LYS A 62 -19.57 -7.78 9.61
CA LYS A 62 -18.77 -8.40 10.69
C LYS A 62 -17.35 -8.67 10.19
N GLY A 63 -16.40 -8.68 11.11
CA GLY A 63 -14.99 -8.98 10.81
C GLY A 63 -14.26 -7.85 10.09
N LEU A 64 -14.74 -6.61 10.22
CA LEU A 64 -14.07 -5.44 9.64
C LEU A 64 -12.64 -5.31 10.16
N ASP A 65 -12.43 -5.49 11.46
CA ASP A 65 -11.11 -5.37 12.09
C ASP A 65 -10.09 -6.35 11.49
N ASP A 66 -10.51 -7.60 11.24
CA ASP A 66 -9.64 -8.61 10.62
C ASP A 66 -9.28 -8.21 9.17
N ILE A 67 -10.26 -7.71 8.41
CA ILE A 67 -10.03 -7.24 7.03
C ILE A 67 -9.07 -6.04 7.02
N ILE A 68 -9.19 -5.11 7.96
CA ILE A 68 -8.32 -3.95 8.09
C ILE A 68 -6.90 -4.40 8.48
N ASN A 69 -6.78 -5.27 9.48
CA ASN A 69 -5.48 -5.80 9.92
C ASN A 69 -4.75 -6.50 8.77
N ASP A 70 -5.45 -7.36 8.02
CA ASP A 70 -4.90 -8.02 6.83
C ASP A 70 -4.46 -7.00 5.76
N ALA A 71 -5.22 -5.93 5.56
CA ALA A 71 -4.90 -4.89 4.59
C ALA A 71 -3.66 -4.06 5.01
N VAL A 72 -3.52 -3.78 6.30
CA VAL A 72 -2.32 -3.12 6.85
C VAL A 72 -1.10 -4.02 6.68
N GLU A 73 -1.19 -5.30 7.03
CA GLU A 73 -0.10 -6.26 6.84
C GLU A 73 0.29 -6.40 5.36
N PHE A 74 -0.70 -6.47 4.48
CA PHE A 74 -0.50 -6.48 3.03
C PHE A 74 0.22 -5.22 2.55
N GLY A 75 -0.19 -4.05 3.03
CA GLY A 75 0.48 -2.77 2.74
C GLY A 75 1.94 -2.75 3.20
N PHE A 76 2.23 -3.24 4.41
CA PHE A 76 3.60 -3.33 4.91
C PHE A 76 4.47 -4.27 4.07
N LYS A 77 3.96 -5.42 3.63
CA LYS A 77 4.71 -6.34 2.74
C LYS A 77 5.14 -5.65 1.44
N ILE A 78 4.27 -4.83 0.85
CA ILE A 78 4.59 -4.08 -0.36
C ILE A 78 5.57 -2.96 -0.06
N ALA A 79 5.35 -2.21 1.03
CA ALA A 79 6.24 -1.14 1.45
C ALA A 79 7.66 -1.67 1.70
N ASP A 80 7.81 -2.78 2.42
CA ASP A 80 9.11 -3.42 2.68
C ASP A 80 9.82 -3.82 1.38
N TYR A 81 9.09 -4.40 0.44
CA TYR A 81 9.63 -4.79 -0.86
C TYR A 81 10.13 -3.59 -1.67
N LEU A 82 9.32 -2.53 -1.78
CA LEU A 82 9.68 -1.33 -2.53
C LEU A 82 10.81 -0.55 -1.84
N MET A 83 10.82 -0.49 -0.51
CA MET A 83 11.86 0.18 0.26
C MET A 83 13.19 -0.59 0.24
N ASP A 84 13.19 -1.92 0.15
CA ASP A 84 14.40 -2.69 -0.13
C ASP A 84 14.98 -2.36 -1.51
N LYS A 85 14.14 -2.33 -2.54
CA LYS A 85 14.56 -1.91 -3.90
C LYS A 85 15.07 -0.47 -3.95
N PHE A 86 14.41 0.44 -3.24
CA PHE A 86 14.87 1.83 -3.13
C PHE A 86 16.26 1.92 -2.48
N ARG A 87 16.48 1.22 -1.37
CA ARG A 87 17.79 1.18 -0.68
C ARG A 87 18.91 0.62 -1.55
N ARG A 88 18.59 -0.30 -2.46
CA ARG A 88 19.51 -0.86 -3.46
C ARG A 88 19.73 0.05 -4.68
N GLY A 89 19.01 1.16 -4.77
CA GLY A 89 19.05 2.09 -5.90
C GLY A 89 18.33 1.59 -7.16
N GLU A 90 17.57 0.50 -7.07
CA GLU A 90 16.91 -0.14 -8.22
C GLU A 90 15.72 0.67 -8.76
N LEU A 91 15.18 1.58 -7.94
CA LEU A 91 14.04 2.43 -8.31
C LEU A 91 14.46 3.81 -8.84
N VAL A 92 15.74 4.17 -8.69
CA VAL A 92 16.23 5.50 -9.08
C VAL A 92 16.40 5.56 -10.60
N GLY A 93 15.79 6.57 -11.23
CA GLY A 93 15.88 6.76 -12.67
C GLY A 93 14.90 5.93 -13.50
N LEU A 94 13.98 5.22 -12.85
CA LEU A 94 12.84 4.59 -13.51
C LEU A 94 11.88 5.65 -14.11
N SER A 95 11.17 5.23 -15.15
CA SER A 95 10.09 6.01 -15.76
C SER A 95 8.84 5.98 -14.87
N THR A 96 7.97 6.98 -15.04
CA THR A 96 6.66 7.03 -14.35
C THR A 96 5.87 5.74 -14.56
N GLY A 97 5.35 5.16 -13.48
CA GLY A 97 4.50 3.94 -13.51
C GLY A 97 5.27 2.62 -13.47
N GLU A 98 6.61 2.64 -13.54
CA GLU A 98 7.40 1.41 -13.36
C GLU A 98 7.36 0.89 -11.92
N ILE A 99 7.30 1.79 -10.93
CA ILE A 99 7.17 1.39 -9.52
C ILE A 99 5.81 0.71 -9.28
N GLU A 100 4.75 1.24 -9.89
CA GLU A 100 3.43 0.62 -9.88
C GLU A 100 3.47 -0.78 -10.51
N ARG A 101 4.06 -0.93 -11.72
CA ARG A 101 4.20 -2.25 -12.38
C ARG A 101 4.96 -3.25 -11.49
N ILE A 102 6.05 -2.82 -10.86
CA ILE A 102 6.85 -3.64 -9.95
C ILE A 102 6.01 -4.08 -8.73
N ALA A 103 5.25 -3.16 -8.15
CA ALA A 103 4.36 -3.47 -7.04
C ALA A 103 3.26 -4.45 -7.45
N GLU A 104 2.63 -4.25 -8.62
CA GLU A 104 1.60 -5.16 -9.13
C GLU A 104 2.13 -6.59 -9.36
N GLU A 105 3.34 -6.72 -9.89
CA GLU A 105 4.01 -8.02 -10.07
C GLU A 105 4.23 -8.71 -8.73
N TYR A 106 4.72 -7.97 -7.73
CA TYR A 106 4.90 -8.50 -6.39
C TYR A 106 3.57 -8.86 -5.71
N THR A 107 2.56 -8.00 -5.80
CA THR A 107 1.20 -8.26 -5.33
C THR A 107 0.63 -9.55 -5.94
N LYS A 108 0.84 -9.78 -7.25
CA LYS A 108 0.41 -11.04 -7.89
C LYS A 108 1.11 -12.25 -7.30
N SER A 109 2.38 -12.15 -6.93
CA SER A 109 3.12 -13.24 -6.28
C SER A 109 2.57 -13.57 -4.88
N LEU A 110 2.24 -12.56 -4.07
CA LEU A 110 1.64 -12.76 -2.74
C LEU A 110 0.32 -13.53 -2.79
N ARG A 111 -0.45 -13.39 -3.87
CA ARG A 111 -1.73 -14.07 -4.07
C ARG A 111 -1.60 -15.55 -4.42
N ASN A 112 -0.46 -15.97 -4.98
CA ASN A 112 -0.25 -17.36 -5.37
C ASN A 112 0.25 -18.22 -4.20
N ASP A 113 0.70 -17.59 -3.12
CA ASP A 113 1.20 -18.23 -1.89
C ASP A 113 0.13 -18.34 -0.78
N THR A 114 -1.11 -17.90 -1.03
CA THR A 114 -2.26 -17.99 -0.10
C THR A 114 -3.40 -18.80 -0.70
#